data_AF-A0A9D5VK69-F1
#
_entry.id   AF-A0A9D5VK69-F1
#
_cell.length_a   1.000
_cell.length_b   1.000
_cell.length_c   1.000
_cell.angle_alpha   90.00
_cell.angle_beta   90.00
_cell.angle_gamma   90.00
#
_symmetry.space_group_name_H-M   'P 1'
#
loop_
_entity.id
_entity.type
_entity.pdbx_description
1 polymer ?
#
loop_
_entity_poly.entity_id
_entity_poly.type
_entity_poly.pdbx_seq_one_letter_code
_entity_poly.pdbx_strand_id
1 'polypeptide(L)'
;MQNTNPKQFRAELKDYLELAEKEPIRIQRRSGESYILLKEQDYQGLQEEIISLQRRLLGMSQAISSKGRDYKTGDHSHLARLKSKNKKK
;
A
#
# COMPACT_ATOMS: atom_id res chain seq x y z
N MET A 1 18.60 -8.88 -0.31
CA MET A 1 17.75 -9.31 0.83
C MET A 1 18.49 -10.32 1.71
N GLN A 2 19.00 -9.84 2.84
CA GLN A 2 19.69 -10.65 3.86
C GLN A 2 18.71 -11.51 4.66
N ASN A 3 19.16 -12.66 5.16
CA ASN A 3 18.38 -13.56 6.01
C ASN A 3 19.01 -13.67 7.39
N THR A 4 18.21 -13.60 8.44
CA THR A 4 18.66 -13.76 9.83
C THR A 4 17.70 -14.63 10.63
N ASN A 5 18.17 -15.11 11.79
CA ASN A 5 17.35 -15.84 12.75
C ASN A 5 16.95 -14.94 13.93
N PRO A 6 15.86 -15.22 14.66
CA PRO A 6 15.40 -14.37 15.76
C PRO A 6 16.38 -14.21 16.92
N LYS A 7 17.36 -15.11 17.08
CA LYS A 7 18.34 -15.05 18.16
C LYS A 7 19.45 -14.06 17.80
N GLN A 8 19.98 -14.15 16.59
CA GLN A 8 20.98 -13.23 16.02
C GLN A 8 20.38 -11.84 15.85
N PHE A 9 19.16 -11.75 15.31
CA PHE A 9 18.46 -10.48 15.17
C PHE A 9 18.33 -9.70 16.49
N ARG A 10 18.01 -10.40 17.59
CA ARG A 10 17.90 -9.76 18.91
C ARG A 10 19.25 -9.36 19.51
N ALA A 11 20.31 -10.13 19.22
CA ALA A 11 21.65 -9.86 19.73
C ALA A 11 22.27 -8.63 19.04
N GLU A 12 22.02 -8.44 17.75
CA GLU A 12 22.61 -7.40 16.91
C GLU A 12 21.53 -6.43 16.38
N LEU A 13 20.55 -6.09 17.23
CA LEU A 13 19.35 -5.35 16.80
C LEU A 13 19.70 -4.04 16.09
N LYS A 14 20.67 -3.30 16.61
CA LYS A 14 21.10 -2.01 16.06
C LYS A 14 21.61 -2.16 14.63
N ASP A 15 22.50 -3.12 14.40
CA ASP A 15 23.12 -3.34 13.09
C ASP A 15 22.08 -3.77 12.07
N TYR A 16 21.13 -4.64 12.46
CA TYR A 16 20.04 -5.03 11.57
C TYR A 16 19.04 -3.89 11.30
N LEU A 17 18.82 -2.96 12.22
CA LEU A 17 18.00 -1.77 11.97
C LEU A 17 18.69 -0.83 10.99
N GLU A 18 19.98 -0.56 11.17
CA GLU A 18 20.77 0.25 10.23
C GLU A 18 20.87 -0.39 8.84
N LEU A 19 20.93 -1.73 8.78
CA LEU A 19 20.96 -2.46 7.52
C LEU A 19 19.58 -2.50 6.85
N ALA A 20 18.51 -2.59 7.65
CA ALA A 20 17.12 -2.51 7.18
C ALA A 20 16.77 -1.14 6.59
N GLU A 21 17.53 -0.10 6.94
CA GLU A 21 17.42 1.19 6.28
C GLU A 21 17.86 1.16 4.81
N LYS A 22 18.77 0.25 4.44
CA LYS A 22 19.29 0.16 3.08
C LYS A 22 18.55 -0.89 2.27
N GLU A 23 18.30 -2.05 2.87
CA GLU A 23 17.60 -3.15 2.23
C GLU A 23 16.69 -3.91 3.20
N PRO A 24 15.53 -4.40 2.75
CA PRO A 24 14.70 -5.31 3.55
C PRO A 24 15.47 -6.55 4.01
N ILE A 25 15.15 -7.02 5.21
CA ILE A 25 15.80 -8.17 5.85
C ILE A 25 14.74 -9.20 6.20
N ARG A 26 14.98 -10.45 5.84
CA ARG A 26 14.10 -11.56 6.19
C ARG A 26 14.52 -12.17 7.51
N ILE A 27 13.59 -12.27 8.46
CA ILE A 27 13.77 -12.95 9.73
C ILE A 27 13.01 -14.28 9.65
N GLN A 28 13.73 -15.41 9.75
CA GLN A 28 13.13 -16.73 9.62
C GLN A 28 13.16 -17.51 10.94
N ARG A 29 11.98 -17.90 11.42
CA ARG A 29 11.84 -18.75 12.62
C ARG A 29 11.99 -20.22 12.26
N ARG A 30 12.45 -21.01 13.23
CA ARG A 30 12.47 -22.48 13.13
C ARG A 30 11.07 -23.10 13.01
N SER A 31 10.03 -22.39 13.45
CA SER A 31 8.62 -22.77 13.28
C SER A 31 8.14 -22.70 11.82
N GLY A 32 8.96 -22.19 10.89
CA GLY A 32 8.60 -22.00 9.48
C GLY A 32 8.04 -20.61 9.18
N GLU A 33 7.67 -19.84 10.21
CA GLU A 33 7.22 -18.45 10.04
C GLU A 33 8.37 -17.55 9.57
N SER A 34 8.06 -16.63 8.65
CA SER A 34 9.02 -15.65 8.15
C SER A 34 8.42 -14.25 8.23
N TYR A 35 9.25 -13.31 8.68
CA TYR A 35 8.94 -11.90 8.79
C TYR A 35 9.91 -11.11 7.93
N ILE A 36 9.50 -9.93 7.48
CA ILE A 36 10.36 -8.99 6.78
C ILE A 36 10.46 -7.72 7.64
N LEU A 37 11.70 -7.34 7.94
CA LEU A 37 12.02 -6.03 8.50
C LEU A 37 12.33 -5.08 7.35
N LEU A 38 11.68 -3.93 7.35
CA LEU A 38 11.89 -2.87 6.38
C LEU A 38 11.62 -1.51 7.02
N LYS A 39 11.99 -0.42 6.33
CA LYS A 39 11.62 0.94 6.73
C LYS A 39 10.11 1.14 6.73
N GLU A 40 9.64 1.94 7.67
CA GLU A 40 8.24 2.31 7.76
C GLU A 40 7.76 3.04 6.51
N GLN A 41 8.56 3.97 5.99
CA GLN A 41 8.21 4.75 4.79
C GLN A 41 8.06 3.85 3.57
N ASP A 42 8.94 2.86 3.42
CA ASP A 42 8.87 1.90 2.32
C ASP A 42 7.62 1.02 2.44
N TYR A 43 7.27 0.60 3.67
CA TYR A 43 6.05 -0.15 3.92
C TYR A 43 4.80 0.66 3.58
N GLN A 44 4.75 1.92 3.99
CA GLN A 44 3.65 2.82 3.70
C GLN A 44 3.51 3.05 2.19
N GLY A 45 4.63 3.29 1.48
CA GLY A 45 4.62 3.42 0.02
C GLY A 45 4.05 2.17 -0.67
N LEU A 46 4.47 0.98 -0.26
CA LEU A 46 3.92 -0.28 -0.78
C LEU A 46 2.41 -0.40 -0.54
N GLN A 47 1.92 -0.01 0.65
CA GLN A 47 0.48 -0.03 0.95
C GLN A 47 -0.29 0.92 0.04
N GLU A 48 0.19 2.15 -0.15
CA GLU A 48 -0.44 3.15 -1.00
C GLU A 48 -0.47 2.71 -2.47
N GLU A 49 0.61 2.11 -2.96
CA GLU A 49 0.70 1.54 -4.30
C GLU A 49 -0.29 0.39 -4.52
N ILE A 50 -0.36 -0.57 -3.58
CA ILE A 50 -1.31 -1.68 -3.65
C ILE A 50 -2.75 -1.14 -3.73
N ILE A 51 -3.10 -0.16 -2.90
CA ILE A 51 -4.44 0.45 -2.91
C ILE A 51 -4.70 1.16 -4.24
N SER A 52 -3.73 1.90 -4.77
CA SER A 52 -3.82 2.57 -6.06
C SER A 52 -4.07 1.57 -7.20
N LEU A 53 -3.32 0.46 -7.22
CA LEU A 53 -3.44 -0.61 -8.21
C LEU A 53 -4.81 -1.29 -8.12
N GLN A 54 -5.26 -1.64 -6.92
CA GLN A 54 -6.59 -2.22 -6.69
C GLN A 54 -7.71 -1.32 -7.20
N ARG A 55 -7.63 0.00 -6.93
CA ARG A 55 -8.61 0.98 -7.42
C ARG A 55 -8.63 1.07 -8.94
N ARG A 56 -7.45 1.11 -9.58
CA ARG A 56 -7.34 1.13 -11.05
C ARG A 56 -7.93 -0.14 -11.67
N LEU A 57 -7.61 -1.31 -11.10
CA LEU A 57 -8.12 -2.58 -11.56
C LEU A 57 -9.66 -2.65 -11.45
N LEU A 58 -10.23 -2.15 -10.35
CA LEU A 58 -11.68 -2.04 -10.19
C LEU A 58 -12.30 -1.13 -11.26
N GLY A 59 -11.69 0.04 -11.52
CA GLY A 59 -12.15 0.96 -12.56
C GLY A 59 -12.10 0.36 -13.96
N MET A 60 -11.00 -0.33 -14.30
CA MET A 60 -10.86 -1.03 -15.59
C MET A 60 -11.88 -2.17 -15.73
N SER A 61 -12.10 -2.94 -14.67
CA SER A 61 -13.13 -3.98 -14.65
C SER A 61 -14.54 -3.41 -14.91
N GLN A 62 -14.87 -2.26 -14.33
CA GLN A 62 -16.15 -1.58 -14.58
C GLN A 62 -16.28 -1.06 -16.02
N ALA A 63 -15.18 -0.55 -16.60
CA ALA A 63 -15.14 -0.12 -17.99
C ALA A 63 -15.35 -1.31 -18.96
N ILE A 64 -14.65 -2.42 -18.74
CA ILE A 64 -14.79 -3.64 -19.54
C ILE A 64 -16.20 -4.25 -19.41
N SER A 65 -16.75 -4.26 -18.19
CA SER A 65 -18.11 -4.78 -17.94
C SER A 65 -19.23 -3.88 -18.47
N SER A 66 -18.91 -2.79 -19.19
CA SER A 66 -19.90 -1.83 -19.73
C SER A 66 -20.81 -1.22 -18.65
N LYS A 67 -20.37 -1.24 -17.38
CA LYS A 67 -21.07 -0.62 -16.23
C LYS A 67 -20.66 0.83 -16.02
N GLY A 68 -19.70 1.32 -16.82
CA GLY A 68 -19.35 2.74 -16.89
C GLY A 68 -20.53 3.55 -17.41
N ARG A 69 -20.73 4.75 -16.86
CA ARG A 69 -21.66 5.71 -17.43
C ARG A 69 -20.89 6.59 -18.40
N ASP A 70 -21.48 6.85 -19.56
CA ASP A 70 -20.93 7.81 -20.51
C ASP A 70 -20.89 9.20 -19.87
N TYR A 71 -19.73 9.84 -19.95
CA TYR A 71 -19.60 11.23 -19.55
C TYR A 71 -20.24 12.10 -20.63
N LYS A 72 -21.40 12.69 -20.33
CA LYS A 72 -22.02 13.70 -21.20
C LYS A 72 -21.50 15.08 -20.83
N THR A 73 -20.88 15.77 -21.79
CA THR A 73 -20.42 17.16 -21.62
C THR A 73 -21.61 18.04 -21.23
N GLY A 74 -21.59 18.62 -20.02
CA GLY A 74 -22.69 19.40 -19.45
C GLY A 74 -23.46 18.72 -18.31
N ASP A 75 -23.20 17.43 -18.04
CA ASP A 75 -23.79 16.72 -16.90
C ASP A 75 -23.04 17.08 -15.59
N HIS A 76 -23.58 18.05 -14.86
CA HIS A 76 -23.04 18.49 -13.57
C HIS A 76 -23.51 17.64 -12.37
N SER A 77 -24.19 16.50 -12.59
CA SER A 77 -24.69 15.63 -11.52
C SER A 77 -23.59 15.16 -10.56
N HIS A 78 -22.38 14.90 -11.07
CA HIS A 78 -21.22 14.54 -10.26
C HIS A 78 -20.66 15.72 -9.42
N LEU A 79 -20.82 16.96 -9.88
CA LEU A 79 -20.37 18.18 -9.19
C LEU A 79 -21.33 18.62 -8.07
N ALA A 80 -22.60 18.19 -8.11
CA ALA A 80 -23.59 18.50 -7.09
C ALA A 80 -23.18 17.97 -5.69
N ARG A 81 -22.54 16.79 -5.64
CA ARG A 81 -22.03 16.17 -4.40
C ARG A 81 -20.88 16.95 -3.75
N LEU A 82 -20.08 17.65 -4.54
CA LEU A 82 -18.98 18.47 -4.05
C LEU A 82 -19.49 19.82 -3.51
N LYS A 83 -20.52 20.40 -4.15
CA LYS A 83 -21.15 21.65 -3.70
C LYS A 83 -21.95 21.49 -2.39
N SER A 84 -22.58 20.34 -2.13
CA SER A 84 -23.37 20.14 -0.91
C SER A 84 -22.52 20.05 0.36
N LYS A 85 -21.24 19.64 0.26
CA LYS A 85 -20.32 19.58 1.41
C LYS A 85 -19.85 20.96 1.86
N ASN A 86 -19.74 21.93 0.95
CA ASN A 86 -19.30 23.30 1.28
C ASN A 86 -20.42 24.19 1.86
N LYS A 87 -21.67 23.71 1.92
CA LYS A 87 -22.81 24.46 2.47
C LYS A 87 -23.10 24.17 3.96
N LYS A 88 -22.31 23.30 4.60
CA LYS A 88 -22.41 22.98 6.04
C LYS A 88 -21.21 23.51 6.85
N LYS A 89 -20.80 24.75 6.56
CA LYS A 89 -19.94 25.56 7.43
C LYS A 89 -20.66 26.86 7.71
#